data_AF-A0A9P3BBV7-F1
#
_entry.id   AF-A0A9P3BBV7-F1
#
_cell.length_a   1.000
_cell.length_b   1.000
_cell.length_c   1.000
_cell.angle_alpha   90.00
_cell.angle_beta   90.00
_cell.angle_gamma   90.00
#
_symmetry.space_group_name_H-M   'P 1'
#
loop_
_entity.id
_entity.type
_entity.pdbx_description
1 polymer ?
#
loop_
_entity_poly.entity_id
_entity_poly.type
_entity_poly.pdbx_seq_one_letter_code
_entity_poly.pdbx_strand_id
1 'polypeptide(L)'
;MNITISVPEGSSSHGDPYLLCTPPQWYEYILFFLTNYLAHATTIVSIPGQSTTETICLAIAALLVPSSGIMRAVEIFIRRPVFRRKNPLNQAAAAMALCMVVKMRRDENGENPVIDSTKYKWMKNLSLVRERAKVHGQSHLPEGYVLAYVPGSVELSCRERKTEDLEQGEAKNAAASTAEIPAENKAEDTQQNAAGNTSENKSENAPENKAERERIIGNLAASFNIPKAVISLAQAIWAIITLYRARGNQIDQYGYAAFGLTVAPYAYMSIINLLATCATPEYPAIYMVRTSLMNEAEANGAVIVGEVADLDLDHVNLKEDQNKDNDKDNLGLQVWLGTLLSLPPLAVVGALSRFSAGSSSNLERGFTMAWLATGTVGGLWLYFGMLGMFEGEAEKDRDLSTTEKSFVIVIAFVLCFAIPLAAPAVGGFVVVAKMLREYGVCTRLS
;
A
#
# COMPACT_ATOMS: atom_id res chain seq x y z
N MET A 1 -14.18 -29.11 -49.15
CA MET A 1 -13.97 -30.34 -48.35
C MET A 1 -14.77 -30.18 -47.06
N ASN A 2 -15.56 -31.17 -46.68
CA ASN A 2 -16.32 -31.13 -45.42
C ASN A 2 -15.49 -31.86 -44.36
N ILE A 3 -14.90 -31.13 -43.41
CA ILE A 3 -14.08 -31.71 -42.34
C ILE A 3 -15.00 -31.92 -41.15
N THR A 4 -15.16 -33.18 -40.72
CA THR A 4 -15.88 -33.53 -39.49
C THR A 4 -14.87 -33.71 -38.37
N ILE A 5 -14.97 -32.90 -37.31
CA ILE A 5 -14.09 -32.96 -36.14
C ILE A 5 -14.91 -33.52 -34.98
N SER A 6 -14.41 -34.56 -34.32
CA SER A 6 -15.00 -35.07 -33.07
C SER A 6 -14.64 -34.13 -31.92
N VAL A 7 -15.65 -33.59 -31.23
CA VAL A 7 -15.48 -32.71 -30.07
C VAL A 7 -15.93 -33.42 -28.79
N PRO A 8 -15.42 -33.03 -27.60
CA PRO A 8 -15.85 -33.60 -26.33
C PRO A 8 -17.37 -33.49 -26.13
N GLU A 9 -17.96 -34.48 -25.46
CA GLU A 9 -19.38 -34.44 -25.10
C GLU A 9 -19.69 -33.21 -24.24
N GLY A 10 -20.80 -32.52 -24.53
CA GLY A 10 -21.15 -31.25 -23.89
C GLY A 10 -20.51 -30.01 -24.52
N SER A 11 -19.81 -30.15 -25.65
CA SER A 11 -19.36 -28.99 -26.42
C SER A 11 -20.52 -28.25 -27.08
N SER A 12 -20.45 -26.92 -27.11
CA SER A 12 -21.48 -26.04 -27.69
C SER A 12 -20.82 -24.95 -28.53
N SER A 13 -21.51 -24.50 -29.58
CA SER A 13 -21.13 -23.29 -30.32
C SER A 13 -21.87 -22.05 -29.82
N HIS A 14 -22.84 -22.23 -28.92
CA HIS A 14 -23.77 -21.21 -28.43
C HIS A 14 -24.46 -20.41 -29.55
N GLY A 15 -24.56 -20.97 -30.75
CA GLY A 15 -25.16 -20.30 -31.90
C GLY A 15 -24.20 -19.43 -32.74
N ASP A 16 -22.91 -19.39 -32.41
CA ASP A 16 -21.86 -18.79 -33.25
C ASP A 16 -21.08 -19.90 -33.98
N PRO A 17 -21.17 -20.02 -35.31
CA PRO A 17 -20.50 -21.09 -36.07
C PRO A 17 -18.96 -21.02 -36.00
N TYR A 18 -18.38 -19.89 -35.58
CA TYR A 18 -16.95 -19.71 -35.42
C TYR A 18 -16.48 -19.86 -33.97
N LEU A 19 -17.34 -20.35 -33.08
CA LEU A 19 -17.03 -20.54 -31.67
C LEU A 19 -17.17 -22.02 -31.30
N LEU A 20 -16.14 -22.57 -30.67
CA LEU A 20 -16.19 -23.89 -30.05
C LEU A 20 -15.93 -23.75 -28.56
N CYS A 21 -16.95 -24.04 -27.74
CA CYS A 21 -16.85 -24.08 -26.29
C CYS A 21 -16.87 -25.51 -25.81
N THR A 22 -15.85 -25.92 -25.06
CA THR A 22 -15.74 -27.25 -24.48
C THR A 22 -15.97 -27.20 -22.96
N PRO A 23 -16.47 -28.27 -22.34
CA PRO A 23 -16.60 -28.33 -20.89
C PRO A 23 -15.25 -28.08 -20.20
N PRO A 24 -15.23 -27.25 -19.14
CA PRO A 24 -13.98 -26.87 -18.49
C PRO A 24 -13.39 -28.03 -17.69
N GLN A 25 -12.08 -28.21 -17.80
CA GLN A 25 -11.31 -29.08 -16.92
C GLN A 25 -11.10 -28.44 -15.54
N TRP A 26 -10.83 -29.25 -14.51
CA TRP A 26 -10.65 -28.76 -13.13
C TRP A 26 -9.57 -27.66 -13.01
N TYR A 27 -8.47 -27.77 -13.77
CA TYR A 27 -7.39 -26.79 -13.75
C TYR A 27 -7.77 -25.47 -14.42
N GLU A 28 -8.76 -25.44 -15.30
CA GLU A 28 -9.24 -24.22 -15.95
C GLU A 28 -10.03 -23.34 -14.99
N TYR A 29 -10.76 -23.94 -14.03
CA TYR A 29 -11.35 -23.19 -12.92
C TYR A 29 -10.26 -22.53 -12.08
N ILE A 30 -9.24 -23.29 -11.68
CA ILE A 30 -8.13 -22.76 -10.88
C ILE A 30 -7.44 -21.63 -11.63
N LEU A 31 -7.10 -21.84 -12.90
CA LEU A 31 -6.44 -20.83 -13.72
C LEU A 31 -7.30 -19.59 -13.86
N PHE A 32 -8.62 -19.75 -14.10
CA PHE A 32 -9.55 -18.63 -14.20
C PHE A 32 -9.60 -17.81 -12.91
N PHE A 33 -9.78 -18.46 -11.75
CA PHE A 33 -9.83 -17.75 -10.47
C PHE A 33 -8.48 -17.13 -10.08
N LEU A 34 -7.39 -17.86 -10.27
CA LEU A 34 -6.04 -17.40 -9.96
C LEU A 34 -5.70 -16.13 -10.75
N THR A 35 -5.86 -16.19 -12.07
CA THR A 35 -5.39 -15.13 -12.99
C THR A 35 -6.30 -13.91 -13.03
N ASN A 36 -7.60 -14.07 -12.78
CA ASN A 36 -8.56 -12.95 -12.83
C ASN A 36 -8.86 -12.35 -11.45
N TYR A 37 -8.73 -13.11 -10.35
CA TYR A 37 -9.14 -12.64 -9.01
C TYR A 37 -8.06 -12.71 -7.95
N LEU A 38 -7.22 -13.75 -7.90
CA LEU A 38 -6.22 -13.85 -6.82
C LEU A 38 -4.96 -13.04 -7.12
N ALA A 39 -4.57 -12.97 -8.39
CA ALA A 39 -3.29 -12.41 -8.79
C ALA A 39 -3.13 -10.95 -8.33
N HIS A 40 -4.12 -10.07 -8.52
CA HIS A 40 -4.01 -8.66 -8.14
C HIS A 40 -3.81 -8.43 -6.62
N ALA A 41 -4.25 -9.36 -5.76
CA ALA A 41 -4.09 -9.24 -4.31
C ALA A 41 -2.61 -9.29 -3.89
N THR A 42 -1.76 -9.91 -4.71
CA THR A 42 -0.30 -9.95 -4.49
C THR A 42 0.40 -8.65 -4.86
N THR A 43 -0.27 -7.75 -5.59
CA THR A 43 0.31 -6.50 -6.08
C THR A 43 -0.23 -5.26 -5.40
N ILE A 44 -0.97 -5.44 -4.30
CA ILE A 44 -1.50 -4.34 -3.49
C ILE A 44 -0.37 -3.42 -3.05
N VAL A 45 -0.59 -2.13 -3.18
CA VAL A 45 0.36 -1.13 -2.74
C VAL A 45 0.47 -1.16 -1.23
N SER A 46 1.69 -1.38 -0.76
CA SER A 46 2.11 -1.38 0.63
C SER A 46 2.39 0.05 1.08
N ILE A 47 2.09 0.35 2.33
CA ILE A 47 2.51 1.59 2.99
C ILE A 47 3.78 1.34 3.82
N PRO A 48 4.64 2.35 4.02
CA PRO A 48 5.88 2.17 4.78
C PRO A 48 5.63 1.62 6.20
N GLY A 49 6.47 0.67 6.61
CA GLY A 49 6.39 0.03 7.93
C GLY A 49 5.19 -0.89 8.13
N GLN A 50 4.45 -1.24 7.09
CA GLN A 50 3.31 -2.14 7.20
C GLN A 50 3.70 -3.54 7.71
N SER A 51 2.95 -4.07 8.68
CA SER A 51 3.20 -5.40 9.23
C SER A 51 2.76 -6.52 8.27
N THR A 52 3.34 -7.72 8.41
CA THR A 52 2.96 -8.88 7.58
C THR A 52 1.49 -9.26 7.79
N THR A 53 0.99 -9.18 9.02
CA THR A 53 -0.41 -9.46 9.35
C THR A 53 -1.35 -8.46 8.66
N GLU A 54 -1.02 -7.17 8.69
CA GLU A 54 -1.77 -6.16 7.93
C GLU A 54 -1.80 -6.51 6.45
N THR A 55 -0.64 -6.81 5.86
CA THR A 55 -0.53 -7.18 4.44
C THR A 55 -1.42 -8.38 4.08
N ILE A 56 -1.45 -9.43 4.91
CA ILE A 56 -2.31 -10.60 4.68
C ILE A 56 -3.80 -10.22 4.77
N CYS A 57 -4.21 -9.50 5.81
CA CYS A 57 -5.60 -9.04 5.96
C CYS A 57 -6.05 -8.20 4.74
N LEU A 58 -5.15 -7.38 4.21
CA LEU A 58 -5.41 -6.52 3.07
C LEU A 58 -5.45 -7.28 1.75
N ALA A 59 -4.61 -8.31 1.58
CA ALA A 59 -4.71 -9.23 0.45
C ALA A 59 -6.07 -9.94 0.42
N ILE A 60 -6.55 -10.40 1.57
CA ILE A 60 -7.89 -11.02 1.69
C ILE A 60 -8.98 -9.99 1.37
N ALA A 61 -8.88 -8.79 1.95
CA ALA A 61 -9.85 -7.72 1.70
C ALA A 61 -9.90 -7.33 0.22
N ALA A 62 -8.75 -7.26 -0.47
CA ALA A 62 -8.69 -6.95 -1.90
C ALA A 62 -9.27 -8.06 -2.78
N LEU A 63 -9.07 -9.33 -2.41
CA LEU A 63 -9.66 -10.46 -3.12
C LEU A 63 -11.20 -10.40 -3.09
N LEU A 64 -11.78 -10.09 -1.92
CA LEU A 64 -13.23 -10.05 -1.72
C LEU A 64 -13.85 -8.73 -2.18
N VAL A 65 -13.15 -7.62 -1.95
CA VAL A 65 -13.57 -6.25 -2.24
C VAL A 65 -12.45 -5.56 -3.00
N PRO A 66 -12.44 -5.64 -4.35
CA PRO A 66 -11.31 -5.18 -5.16
C PRO A 66 -10.98 -3.71 -4.93
N SER A 67 -11.97 -2.84 -4.75
CA SER A 67 -11.76 -1.41 -4.55
C SER A 67 -11.17 -1.02 -3.18
N SER A 68 -10.95 -1.97 -2.27
CA SER A 68 -10.35 -1.70 -0.95
C SER A 68 -8.95 -1.08 -1.03
N GLY A 69 -8.24 -1.26 -2.16
CA GLY A 69 -6.93 -0.66 -2.41
C GLY A 69 -6.96 0.78 -2.95
N ILE A 70 -8.12 1.31 -3.38
CA ILE A 70 -8.19 2.61 -4.08
C ILE A 70 -7.72 3.77 -3.19
N MET A 71 -8.11 3.80 -1.91
CA MET A 71 -7.75 4.91 -1.02
C MET A 71 -6.24 5.07 -0.88
N ARG A 72 -5.50 3.96 -0.84
CA ARG A 72 -4.03 3.98 -0.82
C ARG A 72 -3.45 4.55 -2.09
N ALA A 73 -4.01 4.17 -3.24
CA ALA A 73 -3.57 4.71 -4.51
C ALA A 73 -3.85 6.22 -4.60
N VAL A 74 -5.03 6.66 -4.16
CA VAL A 74 -5.40 8.09 -4.09
C VAL A 74 -4.42 8.86 -3.21
N GLU A 75 -4.10 8.33 -2.04
CA GLU A 75 -3.14 8.95 -1.12
C GLU A 75 -1.77 9.15 -1.78
N ILE A 76 -1.27 8.16 -2.52
CA ILE A 76 -0.03 8.28 -3.30
C ILE A 76 -0.15 9.32 -4.41
N PHE A 77 -1.27 9.33 -5.14
CA PHE A 77 -1.49 10.28 -6.25
C PHE A 77 -1.62 11.73 -5.76
N ILE A 78 -2.13 11.94 -4.55
CA ILE A 78 -2.18 13.26 -3.90
C ILE A 78 -0.79 13.67 -3.43
N ARG A 79 -0.04 12.77 -2.77
CA ARG A 79 1.28 13.10 -2.21
C ARG A 79 2.41 13.19 -3.23
N ARG A 80 2.24 12.57 -4.41
CA ARG A 80 3.12 12.76 -5.58
C ARG A 80 4.62 12.47 -5.33
N PRO A 81 5.01 11.36 -4.65
CA PRO A 81 6.40 11.11 -4.29
C PRO A 81 7.35 10.97 -5.49
N VAL A 82 6.89 10.43 -6.63
CA VAL A 82 7.71 10.33 -7.86
C VAL A 82 8.26 11.68 -8.34
N PHE A 83 7.49 12.76 -8.19
CA PHE A 83 7.89 14.09 -8.64
C PHE A 83 8.96 14.74 -7.74
N ARG A 84 9.26 14.12 -6.59
CA ARG A 84 10.24 14.62 -5.62
C ARG A 84 11.56 13.85 -5.64
N ARG A 85 11.78 12.98 -6.63
CA ARG A 85 12.96 12.10 -6.80
C ARG A 85 14.33 12.83 -6.78
N LYS A 86 14.37 14.15 -6.99
CA LYS A 86 15.60 14.93 -6.92
C LYS A 86 16.17 14.97 -5.50
N ASN A 87 15.31 15.06 -4.49
CA ASN A 87 15.71 15.04 -3.08
C ASN A 87 15.13 13.76 -2.42
N PRO A 88 15.96 12.75 -2.10
CA PRO A 88 15.50 11.49 -1.53
C PRO A 88 14.76 11.65 -0.19
N LEU A 89 15.15 12.60 0.66
CA LEU A 89 14.48 12.87 1.94
C LEU A 89 13.07 13.42 1.71
N ASN A 90 12.92 14.39 0.80
CA ASN A 90 11.60 14.95 0.46
C ASN A 90 10.70 13.91 -0.25
N GLN A 91 11.29 12.98 -0.99
CA GLN A 91 10.58 11.85 -1.57
C GLN A 91 10.13 10.85 -0.51
N ALA A 92 10.98 10.53 0.48
CA ALA A 92 10.63 9.68 1.62
C ALA A 92 9.54 10.30 2.48
N ALA A 93 9.63 11.60 2.78
CA ALA A 93 8.58 12.35 3.49
C ALA A 93 7.24 12.30 2.75
N ALA A 94 7.24 12.53 1.43
CA ALA A 94 6.03 12.44 0.60
C ALA A 94 5.45 11.02 0.52
N ALA A 95 6.29 9.99 0.66
CA ALA A 95 5.86 8.60 0.70
C ALA A 95 5.39 8.16 2.11
N MET A 96 5.39 9.05 3.12
CA MET A 96 5.17 8.73 4.55
C MET A 96 6.18 7.73 5.13
N ALA A 97 7.40 7.73 4.61
CA ALA A 97 8.47 6.88 5.11
C ALA A 97 9.28 7.54 6.23
N LEU A 98 8.93 8.75 6.68
CA LEU A 98 9.66 9.48 7.72
C LEU A 98 8.76 9.79 8.92
N CYS A 99 9.30 9.68 10.12
CA CYS A 99 8.65 10.07 11.37
C CYS A 99 9.57 10.87 12.29
N MET A 100 8.98 11.61 13.21
CA MET A 100 9.66 12.35 14.27
C MET A 100 8.94 12.17 15.61
N VAL A 101 9.63 12.48 16.69
CA VAL A 101 9.03 12.49 18.03
C VAL A 101 8.25 13.78 18.22
N VAL A 102 7.03 13.64 18.74
CA VAL A 102 6.19 14.74 19.20
C VAL A 102 5.76 14.51 20.64
N LYS A 103 5.53 15.60 21.35
CA LYS A 103 5.04 15.59 22.73
C LYS A 103 3.51 15.64 22.73
N MET A 104 2.90 14.93 23.65
CA MET A 104 1.46 14.93 23.86
C MET A 104 1.09 15.80 25.07
N ARG A 105 -0.06 16.46 24.97
CA ARG A 105 -0.70 17.25 26.02
C ARG A 105 -2.19 16.90 26.05
N ARG A 106 -2.84 17.06 27.20
CA ARG A 106 -4.32 17.03 27.23
C ARG A 106 -4.89 18.31 26.62
N ASP A 107 -6.02 18.20 25.93
CA ASP A 107 -6.75 19.36 25.39
C ASP A 107 -7.21 20.35 26.49
N GLU A 108 -7.85 21.45 26.10
CA GLU A 108 -8.33 22.49 27.04
C GLU A 108 -9.37 21.96 28.03
N ASN A 109 -10.08 20.88 27.67
CA ASN A 109 -11.09 20.24 28.50
C ASN A 109 -10.52 19.10 29.36
N GLY A 110 -9.26 18.71 29.14
CA GLY A 110 -8.60 17.61 29.84
C GLY A 110 -9.04 16.21 29.40
N GLU A 111 -9.79 16.10 28.30
CA GLU A 111 -10.47 14.88 27.89
C GLU A 111 -9.65 14.05 26.90
N ASN A 112 -9.05 14.69 25.89
CA ASN A 112 -8.37 13.98 24.82
C ASN A 112 -6.87 14.32 24.76
N PRO A 113 -5.99 13.33 24.52
CA PRO A 113 -4.60 13.58 24.20
C PRO A 113 -4.50 14.25 22.82
N VAL A 114 -3.75 15.33 22.74
CA VAL A 114 -3.48 16.09 21.52
C VAL A 114 -1.98 16.39 21.43
N ILE A 115 -1.47 16.56 20.21
CA ILE A 115 -0.08 16.97 20.01
C ILE A 115 0.15 18.35 20.64
N ASP A 116 1.21 18.47 21.44
CA ASP A 116 1.63 19.74 22.02
C ASP A 116 2.19 20.67 20.94
N SER A 117 1.29 21.38 20.30
CA SER A 117 1.60 22.38 19.26
C SER A 117 1.74 23.79 19.85
N THR A 118 2.00 23.96 21.15
CA THR A 118 2.10 25.29 21.79
C THR A 118 3.28 26.08 21.26
N LYS A 119 4.45 25.43 21.18
CA LYS A 119 5.67 25.99 20.57
C LYS A 119 5.59 25.96 19.04
N TYR A 120 5.18 24.83 18.48
CA TYR A 120 5.17 24.58 17.04
C TYR A 120 3.74 24.40 16.52
N LYS A 121 3.05 25.51 16.21
CA LYS A 121 1.62 25.51 15.81
C LYS A 121 1.29 24.60 14.63
N TRP A 122 2.24 24.41 13.73
CA TRP A 122 2.06 23.59 12.54
C TRP A 122 1.95 22.09 12.83
N MET A 123 2.40 21.65 14.00
CA MET A 123 2.32 20.24 14.41
C MET A 123 0.90 19.79 14.78
N LYS A 124 -0.03 20.73 14.93
CA LYS A 124 -1.37 20.48 15.49
C LYS A 124 -2.14 19.33 14.83
N ASN A 125 -1.98 19.14 13.52
CA ASN A 125 -2.71 18.15 12.72
C ASN A 125 -1.82 17.02 12.19
N LEU A 126 -0.64 16.79 12.78
CA LEU A 126 0.21 15.71 12.32
C LEU A 126 -0.46 14.36 12.56
N SER A 127 -0.41 13.50 11.55
CA SER A 127 -0.85 12.12 11.67
C SER A 127 0.15 11.34 12.53
N LEU A 128 -0.35 10.61 13.52
CA LEU A 128 0.46 9.75 14.37
C LEU A 128 0.93 8.52 13.59
N VAL A 129 2.11 8.02 13.91
CA VAL A 129 2.59 6.74 13.40
C VAL A 129 1.75 5.63 14.02
N ARG A 130 1.37 4.66 13.19
CA ARG A 130 0.58 3.50 13.63
C ARG A 130 1.39 2.68 14.61
N GLU A 131 0.76 2.22 15.69
CA GLU A 131 1.43 1.54 16.81
C GLU A 131 2.23 0.29 16.37
N ARG A 132 1.68 -0.48 15.42
CA ARG A 132 2.31 -1.71 14.89
C ARG A 132 3.20 -1.47 13.67
N ALA A 133 3.45 -0.21 13.31
CA ALA A 133 4.31 0.08 12.18
C ALA A 133 5.77 -0.28 12.51
N LYS A 134 6.44 -0.93 11.56
CA LYS A 134 7.86 -1.19 11.63
C LYS A 134 8.63 0.12 11.42
N VAL A 135 9.23 0.62 12.50
CA VAL A 135 10.14 1.76 12.49
C VAL A 135 11.58 1.22 12.42
N HIS A 136 12.42 1.84 11.59
CA HIS A 136 13.83 1.53 11.49
C HIS A 136 14.59 2.06 12.70
N GLY A 137 15.50 1.26 13.24
CA GLY A 137 16.26 1.60 14.43
C GLY A 137 15.61 1.14 15.73
N GLN A 138 15.96 1.77 16.84
CA GLN A 138 15.40 1.50 18.16
C GLN A 138 14.83 2.80 18.73
N SER A 139 13.57 2.73 19.18
CA SER A 139 12.90 3.85 19.84
C SER A 139 12.18 3.36 21.09
N HIS A 140 12.65 3.78 22.26
CA HIS A 140 11.93 3.67 23.51
C HIS A 140 11.56 5.08 23.96
N LEU A 141 10.28 5.41 23.93
CA LEU A 141 9.77 6.73 24.28
C LEU A 141 9.15 6.71 25.68
N PRO A 142 9.44 7.70 26.54
CA PRO A 142 8.78 7.85 27.84
C PRO A 142 7.32 8.29 27.65
N GLU A 143 6.54 8.21 28.73
CA GLU A 143 5.13 8.63 28.73
C GLU A 143 4.98 10.10 28.30
N GLY A 144 3.96 10.37 27.48
CA GLY A 144 3.74 11.70 26.91
C GLY A 144 4.53 12.00 25.63
N TYR A 145 5.30 11.05 25.09
CA TYR A 145 5.97 11.18 23.79
C TYR A 145 5.56 10.06 22.84
N VAL A 146 5.36 10.42 21.57
CA VAL A 146 4.90 9.51 20.52
C VAL A 146 5.53 9.86 19.18
N LEU A 147 5.41 8.96 18.21
CA LEU A 147 5.88 9.19 16.85
C LEU A 147 4.77 9.76 15.98
N ALA A 148 5.10 10.79 15.18
CA ALA A 148 4.24 11.36 14.16
C ALA A 148 4.96 11.40 12.81
N TYR A 149 4.21 11.29 11.72
CA TYR A 149 4.78 11.36 10.37
C TYR A 149 5.31 12.76 10.08
N VAL A 150 6.46 12.83 9.40
CA VAL A 150 7.02 14.10 8.92
C VAL A 150 6.29 14.51 7.64
N PRO A 151 5.69 15.72 7.57
CA PRO A 151 5.02 16.17 6.36
C PRO A 151 6.00 16.31 5.19
N GLY A 152 5.54 15.96 4.00
CA GLY A 152 6.33 16.16 2.80
C GLY A 152 6.66 17.64 2.50
N SER A 153 5.93 18.61 3.05
CA SER A 153 6.17 20.04 2.81
C SER A 153 7.43 20.58 3.52
N VAL A 154 7.99 19.82 4.45
CA VAL A 154 9.13 20.23 5.28
C VAL A 154 10.44 19.97 4.54
N GLU A 155 11.38 20.91 4.68
CA GLU A 155 12.75 20.77 4.18
C GLU A 155 13.61 20.05 5.23
N LEU A 156 14.37 19.06 4.79
CA LEU A 156 15.18 18.18 5.64
C LEU A 156 16.65 18.33 5.30
N SER A 157 17.47 18.35 6.35
CA SER A 157 18.92 18.41 6.23
C SER A 157 19.53 17.02 6.35
N CYS A 158 20.62 16.80 5.62
CA CYS A 158 21.39 15.57 5.75
C CYS A 158 22.07 15.54 7.11
N ARG A 159 21.97 14.39 7.79
CA ARG A 159 22.68 14.19 9.03
C ARG A 159 24.15 13.90 8.77
N GLU A 160 25.01 14.78 9.25
CA GLU A 160 26.45 14.52 9.34
C GLU A 160 26.68 13.53 10.50
N ARG A 161 27.29 12.38 10.21
CA ARG A 161 27.72 11.46 11.27
C ARG A 161 28.76 12.17 12.13
N LYS A 162 28.42 12.50 13.37
CA LYS A 162 29.43 12.85 14.37
C LYS A 162 30.25 11.59 14.68
N THR A 163 31.56 11.76 14.80
CA THR A 163 32.52 10.68 15.08
C THR A 163 32.18 9.88 16.35
N GLU A 164 31.38 10.45 17.25
CA GLU A 164 30.87 9.83 18.49
C GLU A 164 29.88 8.67 18.24
N ASP A 165 29.13 8.67 17.11
CA ASP A 165 28.17 7.61 16.76
C ASP A 165 28.89 6.30 16.34
N LEU A 166 30.14 6.39 15.87
CA LEU A 166 30.98 5.23 15.55
C LEU A 166 31.47 4.54 16.83
N GLU A 167 31.87 5.30 17.85
CA GLU A 167 32.38 4.76 19.11
C GLU A 167 31.28 4.07 19.93
N GLN A 168 30.05 4.58 19.91
CA GLN A 168 28.92 3.93 20.61
C GLN A 168 28.41 2.68 19.88
N GLY A 169 28.49 2.63 18.55
CA GLY A 169 28.18 1.44 17.76
C GLY A 169 29.22 0.33 17.93
N GLU A 170 30.51 0.70 17.97
CA GLU A 170 31.61 -0.24 18.18
C GLU A 170 31.68 -0.75 19.63
N ALA A 171 31.41 0.10 20.64
CA ALA A 171 31.36 -0.31 22.04
C ALA A 171 30.20 -1.29 22.32
N LYS A 172 29.05 -1.13 21.65
CA LYS A 172 27.90 -2.05 21.78
C LYS A 172 28.12 -3.37 21.03
N ASN A 173 28.83 -3.35 19.91
CA ASN A 173 29.19 -4.57 19.17
C ASN A 173 30.34 -5.35 19.83
N ALA A 174 31.26 -4.67 20.53
CA ALA A 174 32.32 -5.30 21.32
C ALA A 174 31.76 -6.06 22.54
N ALA A 175 30.71 -5.54 23.18
CA ALA A 175 30.03 -6.21 24.29
C ALA A 175 29.25 -7.47 23.86
N ALA A 176 28.88 -7.59 22.58
CA ALA A 176 28.23 -8.77 22.02
C ALA A 176 29.21 -9.85 21.53
N SER A 177 30.52 -9.56 21.48
CA SER A 177 31.55 -10.43 20.90
C SER A 177 32.39 -11.18 21.95
N THR A 178 32.10 -11.05 23.24
CA THR A 178 32.83 -11.78 24.30
C THR A 178 32.25 -13.17 24.59
N ALA A 179 32.07 -13.97 23.54
CA ALA A 179 31.88 -15.41 23.61
C ALA A 179 32.78 -16.08 22.56
N GLU A 180 33.96 -16.54 23.03
CA GLU A 180 34.78 -17.70 22.60
C GLU A 180 34.50 -18.32 21.21
N ILE A 181 35.42 -18.66 20.27
CA ILE A 181 36.85 -19.11 20.17
C ILE A 181 37.04 -19.47 18.64
N PRO A 182 38.23 -19.66 18.00
CA PRO A 182 39.52 -18.94 17.97
C PRO A 182 39.98 -18.58 16.52
N ALA A 183 41.18 -18.00 16.44
CA ALA A 183 41.92 -17.54 15.27
C ALA A 183 42.21 -18.57 14.15
N GLU A 184 42.31 -18.07 12.92
CA GLU A 184 43.23 -18.61 11.91
C GLU A 184 43.85 -17.50 11.06
N ASN A 185 45.17 -17.60 10.89
CA ASN A 185 46.07 -16.64 10.28
C ASN A 185 45.88 -16.51 8.77
N LYS A 186 46.06 -15.30 8.23
CA LYS A 186 47.08 -15.06 7.19
C LYS A 186 47.36 -13.58 6.95
N ALA A 187 48.65 -13.31 6.93
CA ALA A 187 49.31 -12.04 6.69
C ALA A 187 49.46 -11.74 5.18
N GLU A 188 50.11 -10.59 4.93
CA GLU A 188 50.70 -10.06 3.69
C GLU A 188 49.85 -9.06 2.91
N ASP A 189 50.39 -7.98 2.34
CA ASP A 189 51.54 -7.12 2.60
C ASP A 189 51.40 -5.93 1.61
N THR A 190 52.19 -4.88 1.80
CA THR A 190 52.64 -3.90 0.79
C THR A 190 51.96 -2.51 0.74
N GLN A 191 52.50 -1.61 1.58
CA GLN A 191 53.27 -0.40 1.19
C GLN A 191 52.86 0.38 -0.08
N GLN A 192 52.40 1.63 0.10
CA GLN A 192 53.15 2.90 -0.09
C GLN A 192 53.47 3.27 -1.54
N ASN A 193 53.03 4.47 -1.96
CA ASN A 193 53.95 5.54 -2.36
C ASN A 193 53.25 6.90 -2.47
N ALA A 194 53.98 7.92 -2.02
CA ALA A 194 53.65 9.34 -2.09
C ALA A 194 54.34 9.99 -3.30
N ALA A 195 53.74 11.06 -3.85
CA ALA A 195 54.36 12.36 -4.16
C ALA A 195 53.65 13.11 -5.30
N GLY A 196 53.51 14.44 -5.14
CA GLY A 196 53.60 15.39 -6.25
C GLY A 196 52.37 16.25 -6.56
N ASN A 197 52.36 17.47 -6.03
CA ASN A 197 51.42 18.55 -6.35
C ASN A 197 51.54 19.06 -7.80
N THR A 198 50.41 19.36 -8.44
CA THR A 198 50.27 20.57 -9.28
C THR A 198 48.82 21.06 -9.24
N SER A 199 48.64 22.32 -8.84
CA SER A 199 47.35 23.03 -8.85
C SER A 199 46.88 23.34 -10.27
N GLU A 200 45.64 22.99 -10.60
CA GLU A 200 44.84 23.71 -11.60
C GLU A 200 43.41 23.89 -11.07
N ASN A 201 43.04 25.17 -10.89
CA ASN A 201 41.69 25.61 -10.53
C ASN A 201 40.70 25.20 -11.63
N LYS A 202 39.78 24.29 -11.29
CA LYS A 202 38.54 24.09 -12.04
C LYS A 202 37.38 23.95 -11.06
N SER A 203 36.42 24.86 -11.19
CA SER A 203 35.12 24.90 -10.51
C SER A 203 34.52 23.50 -10.30
N GLU A 204 34.51 23.04 -9.05
CA GLU A 204 34.14 21.67 -8.64
C GLU A 204 32.99 21.71 -7.60
N ASN A 205 31.83 22.27 -7.96
CA ASN A 205 30.61 22.16 -7.12
C ASN A 205 29.72 20.95 -7.50
N ALA A 206 30.26 19.98 -8.24
CA ALA A 206 29.56 18.76 -8.67
C ALA A 206 29.80 17.48 -7.82
N PRO A 207 30.94 17.26 -7.13
CA PRO A 207 31.18 16.00 -6.43
C PRO A 207 30.48 15.89 -5.07
N GLU A 208 30.30 17.01 -4.36
CA GLU A 208 29.74 17.05 -3.00
C GLU A 208 28.25 16.63 -2.98
N ASN A 209 27.44 17.17 -3.89
CA ASN A 209 26.02 16.82 -4.06
C ASN A 209 25.80 15.34 -4.44
N LYS A 210 26.76 14.70 -5.12
CA LYS A 210 26.65 13.30 -5.51
C LYS A 210 26.97 12.36 -4.35
N ALA A 211 28.06 12.60 -3.64
CA ALA A 211 28.46 11.80 -2.48
C ALA A 211 27.46 11.93 -1.32
N GLU A 212 26.95 13.13 -1.07
CA GLU A 212 25.89 13.37 -0.08
C GLU A 212 24.61 12.62 -0.44
N ARG A 213 24.16 12.72 -1.70
CA ARG A 213 23.00 11.98 -2.18
C ARG A 213 23.16 10.47 -2.08
N GLU A 214 24.35 9.93 -2.38
CA GLU A 214 24.66 8.51 -2.23
C GLU A 214 24.63 8.07 -0.76
N ARG A 215 25.09 8.91 0.17
CA ARG A 215 24.97 8.65 1.62
C ARG A 215 23.52 8.61 2.10
N ILE A 216 22.69 9.58 1.69
CA ILE A 216 21.26 9.60 2.03
C ILE A 216 20.55 8.34 1.51
N ILE A 217 20.82 7.97 0.25
CA ILE A 217 20.25 6.77 -0.36
C ILE A 217 20.77 5.51 0.35
N GLY A 218 22.02 5.51 0.82
CA GLY A 218 22.56 4.42 1.65
C GLY A 218 21.83 4.28 3.00
N ASN A 219 21.38 5.39 3.58
CA ASN A 219 20.65 5.40 4.85
C ASN A 219 19.15 5.10 4.70
N LEU A 220 18.58 5.30 3.51
CA LEU A 220 17.18 4.99 3.18
C LEU A 220 17.11 3.77 2.27
N ALA A 221 16.62 2.63 2.75
CA ALA A 221 16.35 1.48 1.88
C ALA A 221 15.09 1.73 1.02
N ALA A 222 15.21 2.56 -0.02
CA ALA A 222 14.17 2.85 -1.00
C ALA A 222 14.38 2.00 -2.26
N SER A 223 13.34 1.32 -2.74
CA SER A 223 13.42 0.57 -3.99
C SER A 223 12.12 0.70 -4.79
N PHE A 224 12.24 0.71 -6.12
CA PHE A 224 11.09 0.54 -7.00
C PHE A 224 10.90 -0.95 -7.24
N ASN A 225 9.73 -1.48 -6.89
CA ASN A 225 9.44 -2.90 -6.97
C ASN A 225 9.08 -3.32 -8.42
N ILE A 226 10.11 -3.43 -9.26
CA ILE A 226 9.97 -3.80 -10.69
C ILE A 226 9.22 -5.13 -10.86
N PRO A 227 9.52 -6.21 -10.11
CA PRO A 227 8.77 -7.46 -10.22
C PRO A 227 7.27 -7.27 -9.99
N LYS A 228 6.89 -6.53 -8.94
CA LYS A 228 5.49 -6.20 -8.65
C LYS A 228 4.84 -5.44 -9.80
N ALA A 229 5.51 -4.46 -10.39
CA ALA A 229 5.00 -3.72 -11.55
C ALA A 229 4.80 -4.62 -12.78
N VAL A 230 5.75 -5.50 -13.09
CA VAL A 230 5.62 -6.45 -14.21
C VAL A 230 4.45 -7.41 -13.98
N ILE A 231 4.31 -7.93 -12.75
CA ILE A 231 3.21 -8.80 -12.37
C ILE A 231 1.87 -8.05 -12.51
N SER A 232 1.75 -6.81 -12.01
CA SER A 232 0.53 -6.00 -12.20
C SER A 232 0.19 -5.74 -13.66
N LEU A 233 1.19 -5.51 -14.52
CA LEU A 233 1.00 -5.31 -15.95
C LEU A 233 0.47 -6.59 -16.62
N ALA A 234 1.11 -7.73 -16.36
CA ALA A 234 0.67 -9.01 -16.90
C ALA A 234 -0.76 -9.36 -16.47
N GLN A 235 -1.08 -9.10 -15.19
CA GLN A 235 -2.43 -9.27 -14.63
C GLN A 235 -3.46 -8.37 -15.32
N ALA A 236 -3.14 -7.08 -15.50
CA ALA A 236 -4.03 -6.15 -16.19
C ALA A 236 -4.29 -6.61 -17.63
N ILE A 237 -3.26 -6.99 -18.39
CA ILE A 237 -3.39 -7.49 -19.76
C ILE A 237 -4.27 -8.74 -19.79
N TRP A 238 -4.00 -9.71 -18.92
CA TRP A 238 -4.77 -10.96 -18.90
C TRP A 238 -6.23 -10.73 -18.54
N ALA A 239 -6.51 -9.96 -17.50
CA ALA A 239 -7.87 -9.64 -17.07
C ALA A 239 -8.64 -8.85 -18.16
N ILE A 240 -7.97 -7.96 -18.89
CA ILE A 240 -8.54 -7.26 -20.05
C ILE A 240 -8.84 -8.24 -21.20
N ILE A 241 -7.96 -9.21 -21.47
CA ILE A 241 -8.21 -10.26 -22.47
C ILE A 241 -9.44 -11.08 -22.09
N THR A 242 -9.56 -11.51 -20.82
CA THR A 242 -10.75 -12.22 -20.32
C THR A 242 -12.01 -11.39 -20.52
N LEU A 243 -11.97 -10.11 -20.14
CA LEU A 243 -13.09 -9.18 -20.33
C LEU A 243 -13.45 -8.98 -21.80
N TYR A 244 -12.45 -8.90 -22.70
CA TYR A 244 -12.68 -8.79 -24.13
C TYR A 244 -13.32 -10.06 -24.71
N ARG A 245 -12.86 -11.24 -24.27
CA ARG A 245 -13.42 -12.54 -24.67
C ARG A 245 -14.83 -12.77 -24.14
N ALA A 246 -15.24 -12.05 -23.09
CA ALA A 246 -16.61 -12.05 -22.61
C ALA A 246 -17.61 -11.43 -23.61
N ARG A 247 -17.15 -10.65 -24.60
CA ARG A 247 -18.03 -10.01 -25.57
C ARG A 247 -18.74 -11.01 -26.48
N GLY A 248 -19.90 -10.60 -27.00
CA GLY A 248 -20.73 -11.41 -27.87
C GLY A 248 -21.67 -12.29 -27.07
N ASN A 249 -21.75 -13.56 -27.42
CA ASN A 249 -22.80 -14.46 -26.95
C ASN A 249 -22.89 -14.59 -25.43
N GLN A 250 -21.78 -14.54 -24.69
CA GLN A 250 -21.80 -14.59 -23.22
C GLN A 250 -22.55 -13.40 -22.61
N ILE A 251 -22.42 -12.20 -23.15
CA ILE A 251 -23.18 -11.02 -22.71
C ILE A 251 -24.63 -11.10 -23.21
N ASP A 252 -24.88 -11.67 -24.39
CA ASP A 252 -26.25 -11.85 -24.88
C ASP A 252 -27.04 -12.83 -23.98
N GLN A 253 -26.36 -13.90 -23.54
CA GLN A 253 -26.92 -14.91 -22.63
C GLN A 253 -27.03 -14.39 -21.20
N TYR A 254 -25.94 -13.93 -20.59
CA TYR A 254 -25.96 -13.60 -19.16
C TYR A 254 -26.19 -12.11 -18.87
N GLY A 255 -26.25 -11.26 -19.89
CA GLY A 255 -26.44 -9.82 -19.72
C GLY A 255 -25.34 -9.18 -18.89
N TYR A 256 -25.72 -8.28 -17.99
CA TYR A 256 -24.81 -7.66 -17.02
C TYR A 256 -24.25 -8.64 -15.99
N ALA A 257 -24.83 -9.85 -15.84
CA ALA A 257 -24.33 -10.88 -14.93
C ALA A 257 -23.30 -11.81 -15.57
N ALA A 258 -22.92 -11.57 -16.83
CA ALA A 258 -21.89 -12.34 -17.51
C ALA A 258 -20.63 -12.46 -16.66
N PHE A 259 -20.20 -13.70 -16.40
CA PHE A 259 -19.08 -13.96 -15.51
C PHE A 259 -17.77 -13.28 -15.96
N GLY A 260 -17.55 -13.12 -17.27
CA GLY A 260 -16.40 -12.38 -17.78
C GLY A 260 -16.43 -10.88 -17.47
N LEU A 261 -17.61 -10.28 -17.24
CA LEU A 261 -17.74 -8.89 -16.78
C LEU A 261 -17.37 -8.72 -15.30
N THR A 262 -17.49 -9.78 -14.48
CA THR A 262 -17.11 -9.73 -13.05
C THR A 262 -15.60 -9.54 -12.84
N VAL A 263 -14.80 -9.72 -13.89
CA VAL A 263 -13.36 -9.48 -13.89
C VAL A 263 -13.02 -7.98 -13.99
N ALA A 264 -13.96 -7.13 -14.43
CA ALA A 264 -13.70 -5.70 -14.67
C ALA A 264 -13.13 -4.95 -13.45
N PRO A 265 -13.64 -5.13 -12.20
CA PRO A 265 -13.06 -4.50 -11.02
C PRO A 265 -11.60 -4.91 -10.76
N TYR A 266 -11.27 -6.17 -11.02
CA TYR A 266 -9.94 -6.74 -10.81
C TYR A 266 -8.94 -6.28 -11.88
N ALA A 267 -9.39 -6.20 -13.14
CA ALA A 267 -8.62 -5.60 -14.23
C ALA A 267 -8.28 -4.14 -13.91
N TYR A 268 -9.29 -3.37 -13.50
CA TYR A 268 -9.13 -1.97 -13.13
C TYR A 268 -8.18 -1.78 -11.94
N MET A 269 -8.35 -2.56 -10.87
CA MET A 269 -7.46 -2.49 -9.71
C MET A 269 -6.01 -2.87 -10.05
N SER A 270 -5.79 -3.82 -10.95
CA SER A 270 -4.44 -4.17 -11.42
C SER A 270 -3.76 -2.97 -12.12
N ILE A 271 -4.51 -2.19 -12.90
CA ILE A 271 -4.02 -0.95 -13.52
C ILE A 271 -3.70 0.10 -12.45
N ILE A 272 -4.60 0.30 -11.48
CA ILE A 272 -4.39 1.26 -10.38
C ILE A 272 -3.16 0.90 -9.55
N ASN A 273 -2.98 -0.38 -9.21
CA ASN A 273 -1.81 -0.89 -8.48
C ASN A 273 -0.51 -0.68 -9.28
N LEU A 274 -0.54 -0.91 -10.60
CA LEU A 274 0.60 -0.63 -11.48
C LEU A 274 0.98 0.86 -11.43
N LEU A 275 -0.01 1.74 -11.65
CA LEU A 275 0.21 3.19 -11.65
C LEU A 275 0.78 3.68 -10.30
N ALA A 276 0.21 3.20 -9.19
CA ALA A 276 0.67 3.56 -7.86
C ALA A 276 2.08 3.01 -7.58
N THR A 277 2.39 1.77 -7.97
CA THR A 277 3.74 1.17 -7.85
C THR A 277 4.78 1.94 -8.67
N CYS A 278 4.41 2.47 -9.83
CA CYS A 278 5.29 3.36 -10.61
C CYS A 278 5.40 4.77 -10.01
N ALA A 279 4.37 5.24 -9.31
CA ALA A 279 4.29 6.59 -8.75
C ALA A 279 4.91 6.73 -7.34
N THR A 280 5.21 5.62 -6.65
CA THR A 280 5.87 5.65 -5.34
C THR A 280 7.02 4.65 -5.22
N PRO A 281 8.16 5.03 -4.63
CA PRO A 281 9.12 4.05 -4.13
C PRO A 281 8.56 3.30 -2.91
N GLU A 282 9.04 2.09 -2.70
CA GLU A 282 8.70 1.23 -1.56
C GLU A 282 9.79 1.34 -0.49
N TYR A 283 9.34 1.43 0.78
CA TYR A 283 10.19 1.50 1.95
C TYR A 283 9.82 0.37 2.92
N PRO A 284 10.78 -0.45 3.39
CA PRO A 284 10.52 -1.60 4.26
C PRO A 284 10.18 -1.21 5.70
N ALA A 285 10.45 0.04 6.09
CA ALA A 285 10.23 0.59 7.42
C ALA A 285 10.01 2.10 7.31
N ILE A 286 9.52 2.70 8.40
CA ILE A 286 9.49 4.16 8.60
C ILE A 286 10.82 4.57 9.25
N TYR A 287 11.45 5.65 8.83
CA TYR A 287 12.74 6.11 9.33
C TYR A 287 12.59 7.35 10.21
N MET A 288 13.37 7.41 11.29
CA MET A 288 13.33 8.52 12.23
C MET A 288 14.14 9.72 11.74
N VAL A 289 13.63 10.92 12.00
CA VAL A 289 14.28 12.20 11.72
C VAL A 289 14.56 12.89 13.05
N ARG A 290 15.82 13.28 13.26
CA ARG A 290 16.30 13.95 14.47
C ARG A 290 15.71 15.35 14.58
N THR A 291 15.21 15.71 15.77
CA THR A 291 14.64 17.02 16.08
C THR A 291 15.06 17.48 17.47
N SER A 292 14.86 18.76 17.79
CA SER A 292 15.09 19.27 19.15
C SER A 292 14.18 18.62 20.20
N LEU A 293 13.00 18.12 19.80
CA LEU A 293 12.11 17.34 20.68
C LEU A 293 12.64 15.94 21.00
N MET A 294 13.42 15.33 20.10
CA MET A 294 14.11 14.06 20.43
C MET A 294 15.17 14.27 21.51
N ASN A 295 15.91 15.38 21.46
CA ASN A 295 16.88 15.72 22.51
C ASN A 295 16.19 15.93 23.87
N GLU A 296 15.03 16.60 23.88
CA GLU A 296 14.19 16.74 25.08
C GLU A 296 13.71 15.37 25.57
N ALA A 297 13.25 14.49 24.67
CA ALA A 297 12.81 13.15 25.03
C ALA A 297 13.95 12.30 25.62
N GLU A 298 15.14 12.34 25.03
CA GLU A 298 16.34 11.65 25.55
C GLU A 298 16.74 12.14 26.93
N ALA A 299 16.67 13.46 27.17
CA ALA A 299 16.88 14.04 28.51
C ALA A 299 15.83 13.58 29.52
N ASN A 300 14.65 13.14 29.06
CA ASN A 300 13.59 12.53 29.86
C ASN A 300 13.64 10.99 29.86
N GLY A 301 14.75 10.38 29.44
CA GLY A 301 14.97 8.94 29.49
C GLY A 301 14.58 8.16 28.23
N ALA A 302 14.29 8.84 27.11
CA ALA A 302 14.10 8.15 25.83
C ALA A 302 15.41 7.53 25.32
N VAL A 303 15.28 6.43 24.58
CA VAL A 303 16.39 5.83 23.82
C VAL A 303 16.00 5.87 22.35
N ILE A 304 16.69 6.66 21.55
CA ILE A 304 16.41 6.85 20.12
C ILE A 304 17.71 6.60 19.35
N VAL A 305 17.67 5.63 18.42
CA VAL A 305 18.83 5.25 17.61
C VAL A 305 18.37 4.90 16.20
N GLY A 306 19.09 5.37 15.19
CA GLY A 306 18.89 5.00 13.78
C GLY A 306 18.23 6.09 12.93
N GLU A 307 18.45 7.35 13.29
CA GLU A 307 17.92 8.51 12.59
C GLU A 307 18.71 8.79 11.31
N VAL A 308 17.98 9.16 10.25
CA VAL A 308 18.54 9.25 8.89
C VAL A 308 18.73 10.67 8.39
N ALA A 309 18.13 11.65 9.07
CA ALA A 309 18.15 13.06 8.71
C ALA A 309 17.94 13.95 9.94
N ASP A 310 18.23 15.23 9.79
CA ASP A 310 17.96 16.28 10.78
C ASP A 310 16.84 17.19 10.29
N LEU A 311 16.00 17.62 11.23
CA LEU A 311 14.96 18.61 11.02
C LEU A 311 15.07 19.70 12.09
N ASP A 312 15.38 20.91 11.65
CA ASP A 312 15.31 22.10 12.49
C ASP A 312 13.86 22.58 12.61
N LEU A 313 13.30 22.40 13.80
CA LEU A 313 11.91 22.77 14.11
C LEU A 313 11.69 24.29 14.15
N ASP A 314 12.74 25.08 14.41
CA ASP A 314 12.67 26.54 14.53
C ASP A 314 12.79 27.23 13.15
N HIS A 315 13.38 26.52 12.17
CA HIS A 315 13.55 26.99 10.79
C HIS A 315 12.63 26.30 9.78
N VAL A 316 11.55 25.65 10.24
CA VAL A 316 10.57 25.06 9.32
C VAL A 316 9.89 26.17 8.50
N ASN A 317 10.36 26.32 7.27
CA ASN A 317 9.71 27.12 6.26
C ASN A 317 8.50 26.36 5.72
N LEU A 318 7.37 26.47 6.41
CA LEU A 318 6.10 26.14 5.79
C LEU A 318 5.83 27.21 4.76
N LYS A 319 5.60 26.80 3.52
CA LYS A 319 4.75 27.61 2.64
C LYS A 319 3.44 27.73 3.39
N GLU A 320 3.20 28.89 3.98
CA GLU A 320 2.06 29.20 4.82
C GLU A 320 0.80 29.20 3.94
N ASP A 321 0.32 28.01 3.58
CA ASP A 321 -1.03 27.86 3.06
C ASP A 321 -1.97 27.80 4.26
N GLN A 322 -3.12 28.47 4.11
CA GLN A 322 -4.21 28.55 5.07
C GLN A 322 -4.78 27.16 5.38
N ASN A 323 -4.08 26.39 6.22
CA ASN A 323 -4.20 24.93 6.30
C ASN A 323 -5.32 24.43 7.25
N LYS A 324 -6.31 25.28 7.56
CA LYS A 324 -7.45 24.90 8.44
C LYS A 324 -8.65 24.37 7.65
N ASP A 325 -8.86 24.89 6.44
CA ASP A 325 -9.89 24.38 5.51
C ASP A 325 -9.34 23.18 4.70
N ASN A 326 -8.05 23.22 4.33
CA ASN A 326 -7.42 22.20 3.49
C ASN A 326 -7.40 20.77 4.05
N ASP A 327 -7.26 20.50 5.37
CA ASP A 327 -7.20 19.09 5.86
C ASP A 327 -8.56 18.38 5.84
N LYS A 328 -9.65 19.10 6.19
CA LYS A 328 -11.02 18.57 6.06
C LYS A 328 -11.43 18.49 4.60
N ASP A 329 -11.03 19.48 3.81
CA ASP A 329 -11.23 19.49 2.36
C ASP A 329 -10.42 18.37 1.69
N ASN A 330 -9.22 18.03 2.19
CA ASN A 330 -8.40 16.93 1.68
C ASN A 330 -8.98 15.56 2.04
N LEU A 331 -9.53 15.36 3.24
CA LEU A 331 -10.23 14.13 3.59
C LEU A 331 -11.50 13.98 2.74
N GLY A 332 -12.30 15.05 2.62
CA GLY A 332 -13.47 15.07 1.75
C GLY A 332 -13.09 14.81 0.29
N LEU A 333 -12.04 15.45 -0.21
CA LEU A 333 -11.50 15.25 -1.55
C LEU A 333 -10.98 13.83 -1.76
N GLN A 334 -10.29 13.24 -0.79
CA GLN A 334 -9.84 11.85 -0.83
C GLN A 334 -11.03 10.88 -0.93
N VAL A 335 -12.05 11.08 -0.10
CA VAL A 335 -13.29 10.28 -0.12
C VAL A 335 -13.99 10.43 -1.48
N TRP A 336 -14.12 11.66 -1.99
CA TRP A 336 -14.74 11.93 -3.28
C TRP A 336 -13.95 11.33 -4.45
N LEU A 337 -12.64 11.57 -4.51
CA LEU A 337 -11.76 11.01 -5.55
C LEU A 337 -11.76 9.49 -5.51
N GLY A 338 -11.69 8.92 -4.31
CA GLY A 338 -11.73 7.47 -4.13
C GLY A 338 -13.06 6.85 -4.54
N THR A 339 -14.18 7.52 -4.23
CA THR A 339 -15.50 7.11 -4.72
C THR A 339 -15.57 7.20 -6.24
N LEU A 340 -15.15 8.32 -6.84
CA LEU A 340 -15.14 8.51 -8.28
C LEU A 340 -14.27 7.46 -9.00
N LEU A 341 -13.09 7.18 -8.46
CA LEU A 341 -12.18 6.17 -8.99
C LEU A 341 -12.70 4.73 -8.80
N SER A 342 -13.70 4.49 -7.94
CA SER A 342 -14.32 3.17 -7.79
C SER A 342 -15.40 2.87 -8.85
N LEU A 343 -15.93 3.88 -9.54
CA LEU A 343 -17.05 3.75 -10.49
C LEU A 343 -16.70 3.16 -11.88
N PRO A 344 -15.46 3.23 -12.42
CA PRO A 344 -15.19 2.75 -13.78
C PRO A 344 -15.58 1.29 -14.06
N PRO A 345 -15.39 0.31 -13.16
CA PRO A 345 -15.89 -1.05 -13.36
C PRO A 345 -17.40 -1.11 -13.60
N LEU A 346 -18.19 -0.33 -12.86
CA LEU A 346 -19.64 -0.24 -13.07
C LEU A 346 -19.97 0.36 -14.44
N ALA A 347 -19.24 1.39 -14.87
CA ALA A 347 -19.39 1.99 -16.19
C ALA A 347 -19.03 1.00 -17.31
N VAL A 348 -17.99 0.18 -17.13
CA VAL A 348 -17.58 -0.87 -18.08
C VAL A 348 -18.66 -1.94 -18.21
N VAL A 349 -19.19 -2.44 -17.07
CA VAL A 349 -20.30 -3.40 -17.06
C VAL A 349 -21.51 -2.82 -17.78
N GLY A 350 -21.89 -1.58 -17.47
CA GLY A 350 -23.00 -0.88 -18.12
C GLY A 350 -22.80 -0.67 -19.62
N ALA A 351 -21.61 -0.25 -20.04
CA ALA A 351 -21.30 0.02 -21.44
C ALA A 351 -21.31 -1.25 -22.30
N LEU A 352 -20.78 -2.36 -21.77
CA LEU A 352 -20.68 -3.62 -22.51
C LEU A 352 -22.01 -4.40 -22.53
N SER A 353 -22.76 -4.39 -21.43
CA SER A 353 -24.02 -5.13 -21.33
C SER A 353 -25.27 -4.31 -21.65
N ARG A 354 -25.14 -2.98 -21.74
CA ARG A 354 -26.27 -2.02 -21.74
C ARG A 354 -27.21 -2.19 -20.55
N PHE A 355 -26.72 -2.77 -19.46
CA PHE A 355 -27.50 -3.26 -18.33
C PHE A 355 -28.70 -4.14 -18.75
N SER A 356 -28.58 -4.86 -19.87
CA SER A 356 -29.52 -5.92 -20.22
C SER A 356 -29.37 -7.09 -19.26
N ALA A 357 -30.49 -7.70 -18.86
CA ALA A 357 -30.47 -8.90 -18.05
C ALA A 357 -30.08 -10.16 -18.86
N GLY A 358 -30.21 -10.13 -20.19
CA GLY A 358 -30.12 -11.34 -21.01
C GLY A 358 -31.13 -12.39 -20.55
N SER A 359 -30.73 -13.66 -20.62
CA SER A 359 -31.44 -14.82 -20.05
C SER A 359 -30.90 -15.27 -18.68
N SER A 360 -30.08 -14.45 -18.02
CA SER A 360 -29.52 -14.80 -16.69
C SER A 360 -30.58 -14.96 -15.61
N SER A 361 -30.31 -15.85 -14.67
CA SER A 361 -31.18 -16.12 -13.54
C SER A 361 -31.16 -14.99 -12.49
N ASN A 362 -32.15 -14.98 -11.60
CA ASN A 362 -32.18 -14.03 -10.47
C ASN A 362 -30.97 -14.19 -9.55
N LEU A 363 -30.49 -15.42 -9.36
CA LEU A 363 -29.33 -15.70 -8.51
C LEU A 363 -28.03 -15.23 -9.15
N GLU A 364 -27.86 -15.43 -10.47
CA GLU A 364 -26.72 -14.91 -11.21
C GLU A 364 -26.61 -13.40 -11.04
N ARG A 365 -27.68 -12.69 -11.38
CA ARG A 365 -27.77 -11.24 -11.27
C ARG A 365 -27.59 -10.75 -9.84
N GLY A 366 -28.26 -11.41 -8.88
CA GLY A 366 -28.24 -11.03 -7.48
C GLY A 366 -26.82 -11.04 -6.90
N PHE A 367 -26.10 -12.16 -7.03
CA PHE A 367 -24.75 -12.26 -6.46
C PHE A 367 -23.72 -11.44 -7.23
N THR A 368 -23.74 -11.43 -8.57
CA THR A 368 -22.75 -10.66 -9.34
C THR A 368 -22.91 -9.16 -9.15
N MET A 369 -24.16 -8.66 -9.09
CA MET A 369 -24.40 -7.23 -8.89
C MET A 369 -24.22 -6.80 -7.43
N ALA A 370 -24.63 -7.63 -6.46
CA ALA A 370 -24.33 -7.35 -5.05
C ALA A 370 -22.82 -7.28 -4.83
N TRP A 371 -22.05 -8.20 -5.43
CA TRP A 371 -20.59 -8.20 -5.36
C TRP A 371 -19.96 -6.98 -6.04
N LEU A 372 -20.46 -6.58 -7.21
CA LEU A 372 -20.01 -5.35 -7.88
C LEU A 372 -20.31 -4.11 -7.02
N ALA A 373 -21.50 -4.03 -6.43
CA ALA A 373 -21.93 -2.90 -5.62
C ALA A 373 -21.15 -2.81 -4.30
N THR A 374 -21.02 -3.92 -3.56
CA THR A 374 -20.20 -3.96 -2.34
C THR A 374 -18.72 -3.78 -2.64
N GLY A 375 -18.25 -4.29 -3.79
CA GLY A 375 -16.92 -4.03 -4.33
C GLY A 375 -16.65 -2.56 -4.57
N THR A 376 -17.62 -1.83 -5.14
CA THR A 376 -17.49 -0.41 -5.49
C THR A 376 -17.59 0.49 -4.25
N VAL A 377 -18.64 0.31 -3.44
CA VAL A 377 -18.96 1.20 -2.30
C VAL A 377 -18.27 0.73 -1.01
N GLY A 378 -18.21 -0.58 -0.78
CA GLY A 378 -17.71 -1.17 0.46
C GLY A 378 -16.21 -0.99 0.68
N GLY A 379 -15.42 -0.75 -0.38
CA GLY A 379 -13.98 -0.48 -0.25
C GLY A 379 -13.66 0.75 0.61
N LEU A 380 -14.48 1.80 0.51
CA LEU A 380 -14.35 3.02 1.32
C LEU A 380 -14.65 2.75 2.80
N TRP A 381 -15.75 2.03 3.07
CA TRP A 381 -16.15 1.68 4.44
C TRP A 381 -15.15 0.72 5.10
N LEU A 382 -14.61 -0.23 4.34
CA LEU A 382 -13.53 -1.10 4.83
C LEU A 382 -12.26 -0.32 5.14
N TYR A 383 -11.91 0.68 4.33
CA TYR A 383 -10.73 1.51 4.59
C TYR A 383 -10.85 2.24 5.94
N PHE A 384 -11.96 2.94 6.18
CA PHE A 384 -12.19 3.62 7.46
C PHE A 384 -12.37 2.66 8.63
N GLY A 385 -13.03 1.52 8.42
CA GLY A 385 -13.19 0.49 9.45
C GLY A 385 -11.85 -0.17 9.82
N MET A 386 -10.98 -0.43 8.85
CA MET A 386 -9.63 -0.94 9.10
C MET A 386 -8.73 0.12 9.72
N LEU A 387 -8.79 1.38 9.29
CA LEU A 387 -8.09 2.48 9.97
C LEU A 387 -8.51 2.54 11.43
N GLY A 388 -9.81 2.53 11.74
CA GLY A 388 -10.30 2.50 13.12
C GLY A 388 -9.84 1.28 13.94
N MET A 389 -9.65 0.12 13.32
CA MET A 389 -9.11 -1.08 13.99
C MET A 389 -7.59 -1.03 14.22
N PHE A 390 -6.83 -0.44 13.29
CA PHE A 390 -5.36 -0.44 13.34
C PHE A 390 -4.77 0.83 13.96
N GLU A 391 -5.50 1.95 13.94
CA GLU A 391 -5.14 3.23 14.60
C GLU A 391 -5.80 3.37 15.98
N GLY A 392 -6.82 2.57 16.28
CA GLY A 392 -7.54 2.57 17.55
C GLY A 392 -6.76 1.93 18.69
N GLU A 393 -5.61 2.51 19.06
CA GLU A 393 -4.98 2.40 20.38
C GLU A 393 -3.86 3.45 20.58
N ALA A 394 -4.01 4.65 19.98
CA ALA A 394 -3.26 5.82 20.47
C ALA A 394 -3.82 6.24 21.83
N GLU A 395 -3.32 5.59 22.89
CA GLU A 395 -3.33 6.04 24.29
C GLU A 395 -4.73 6.24 24.91
N LYS A 396 -5.53 5.18 24.96
CA LYS A 396 -6.72 5.13 25.83
C LYS A 396 -6.42 4.22 27.03
N ASP A 397 -6.05 4.85 28.15
CA ASP A 397 -5.86 4.29 29.50
C ASP A 397 -5.33 2.85 29.58
N ARG A 398 -4.09 2.69 30.08
CA ARG A 398 -3.57 1.40 30.57
C ARG A 398 -4.28 0.99 31.88
N ASP A 399 -5.59 0.80 31.82
CA ASP A 399 -6.36 0.19 32.90
C ASP A 399 -7.12 -1.03 32.38
N LEU A 400 -7.15 -2.06 33.22
CA LEU A 400 -7.29 -3.49 32.92
C LEU A 400 -8.67 -3.94 32.35
N SER A 401 -9.15 -3.29 31.28
CA SER A 401 -10.36 -3.66 30.49
C SER A 401 -10.15 -3.60 28.97
N THR A 402 -8.93 -3.35 28.52
CA THR A 402 -8.57 -3.10 27.10
C THR A 402 -8.78 -4.33 26.21
N THR A 403 -8.50 -5.53 26.71
CA THR A 403 -8.66 -6.78 25.94
C THR A 403 -10.12 -7.09 25.58
N GLU A 404 -11.07 -6.86 26.50
CA GLU A 404 -12.49 -7.14 26.25
C GLU A 404 -13.12 -6.13 25.28
N LYS A 405 -12.75 -4.84 25.40
CA LYS A 405 -13.23 -3.79 24.47
C LYS A 405 -12.70 -4.02 23.06
N SER A 406 -11.42 -4.35 22.91
CA SER A 406 -10.83 -4.65 21.60
C SER A 406 -11.43 -5.93 20.99
N PHE A 407 -11.77 -6.94 21.79
CA PHE A 407 -12.48 -8.13 21.31
C PHE A 407 -13.90 -7.84 20.83
N VAL A 408 -14.68 -7.05 21.57
CA VAL A 408 -16.05 -6.65 21.17
C VAL A 408 -16.03 -5.82 19.90
N ILE A 409 -15.08 -4.88 19.75
CA ILE A 409 -14.92 -4.08 18.53
C ILE A 409 -14.59 -4.97 17.33
N VAL A 410 -13.68 -5.93 17.49
CA VAL A 410 -13.32 -6.88 16.43
C VAL A 410 -14.52 -7.74 16.03
N ILE A 411 -15.28 -8.27 16.99
CA ILE A 411 -16.51 -9.03 16.71
C ILE A 411 -17.53 -8.16 15.98
N ALA A 412 -17.78 -6.94 16.46
CA ALA A 412 -18.71 -6.02 15.83
C ALA A 412 -18.29 -5.69 14.39
N PHE A 413 -16.99 -5.46 14.16
CA PHE A 413 -16.44 -5.25 12.82
C PHE A 413 -16.67 -6.47 11.92
N VAL A 414 -16.39 -7.68 12.42
CA VAL A 414 -16.56 -8.91 11.64
C VAL A 414 -18.02 -9.14 11.26
N LEU A 415 -18.94 -9.03 12.23
CA LEU A 415 -20.35 -9.29 12.03
C LEU A 415 -21.05 -8.21 11.20
N CYS A 416 -20.70 -6.93 11.40
CA CYS A 416 -21.39 -5.82 10.75
C CYS A 416 -20.75 -5.41 9.42
N PHE A 417 -19.46 -5.67 9.21
CA PHE A 417 -18.74 -5.21 8.02
C PHE A 417 -18.09 -6.35 7.24
N ALA A 418 -17.25 -7.17 7.87
CA ALA A 418 -16.49 -8.18 7.13
C ALA A 418 -17.39 -9.24 6.47
N ILE A 419 -18.30 -9.85 7.25
CA ILE A 419 -19.20 -10.89 6.74
C ILE A 419 -20.17 -10.35 5.68
N PRO A 420 -20.89 -9.22 5.91
CA PRO A 420 -21.82 -8.69 4.91
C PRO A 420 -21.14 -8.28 3.60
N LEU A 421 -19.89 -7.82 3.65
CA LEU A 421 -19.13 -7.49 2.43
C LEU A 421 -18.53 -8.71 1.73
N ALA A 422 -18.16 -9.75 2.49
CA ALA A 422 -17.62 -11.00 1.95
C ALA A 422 -18.69 -11.91 1.34
N ALA A 423 -19.91 -11.94 1.90
CA ALA A 423 -20.95 -12.86 1.46
C ALA A 423 -21.32 -12.73 -0.03
N PRO A 424 -21.49 -11.51 -0.60
CA PRO A 424 -21.66 -11.34 -2.04
C PRO A 424 -20.49 -11.85 -2.87
N ALA A 425 -19.25 -11.68 -2.40
CA ALA A 425 -18.05 -12.16 -3.09
C ALA A 425 -18.00 -13.69 -3.13
N VAL A 426 -18.24 -14.35 -1.99
CA VAL A 426 -18.27 -15.82 -1.90
C VAL A 426 -19.38 -16.39 -2.78
N GLY A 427 -20.59 -15.85 -2.71
CA GLY A 427 -21.69 -16.26 -3.59
C GLY A 427 -21.40 -15.95 -5.06
N GLY A 428 -20.74 -14.83 -5.34
CA GLY A 428 -20.27 -14.44 -6.67
C GLY A 428 -19.29 -15.46 -7.25
N PHE A 429 -18.29 -15.91 -6.49
CA PHE A 429 -17.37 -16.97 -6.94
C PHE A 429 -18.09 -18.28 -7.27
N VAL A 430 -19.05 -18.69 -6.44
CA VAL A 430 -19.85 -19.91 -6.68
C VAL A 430 -20.67 -19.78 -7.96
N VAL A 431 -21.34 -18.64 -8.15
CA VAL A 431 -22.14 -18.36 -9.34
C VAL A 431 -21.27 -18.28 -10.60
N VAL A 432 -20.09 -17.66 -10.52
CA VAL A 432 -19.11 -17.61 -11.61
C VAL A 432 -18.64 -19.02 -11.97
N ALA A 433 -18.32 -19.86 -10.99
CA ALA A 433 -17.93 -21.24 -11.25
C ALA A 433 -19.05 -22.04 -11.92
N LYS A 434 -20.30 -21.83 -11.49
CA LYS A 434 -21.49 -22.44 -12.12
C LYS A 434 -21.64 -21.98 -13.58
N MET A 435 -21.58 -20.67 -13.84
CA MET A 435 -21.66 -20.13 -15.20
C MET A 435 -20.52 -20.64 -16.09
N LEU A 436 -19.29 -20.75 -15.55
CA LEU A 436 -18.14 -21.29 -16.29
C LEU A 436 -18.36 -22.77 -16.67
N ARG A 437 -18.95 -23.55 -15.76
CA ARG A 437 -19.31 -24.96 -16.01
C ARG A 437 -20.35 -25.09 -17.11
N GLU A 438 -21.38 -24.24 -17.10
CA GLU A 438 -22.49 -24.28 -18.05
C GLU A 438 -22.10 -23.70 -19.42
N TYR A 439 -21.29 -22.65 -19.44
CA TYR A 439 -20.87 -21.98 -20.68
C TYR A 439 -19.68 -22.66 -21.36
N GLY A 440 -18.73 -23.20 -20.59
CA GLY A 440 -17.52 -23.80 -21.14
C GLY A 440 -16.39 -22.80 -21.43
N VAL A 441 -15.24 -23.36 -21.80
CA VAL A 441 -14.06 -22.60 -22.27
C VAL A 441 -14.09 -22.55 -23.78
N CYS A 442 -14.10 -21.34 -24.33
CA CYS A 442 -14.33 -21.12 -25.75
C CYS A 442 -13.06 -20.74 -26.51
N THR A 443 -12.90 -21.33 -27.69
CA THR A 443 -11.88 -20.98 -28.68
C THR A 443 -12.57 -20.55 -29.96
N ARG A 444 -12.12 -19.43 -30.55
CA ARG A 444 -12.58 -19.04 -31.89
C ARG A 444 -11.88 -19.87 -32.95
N LEU A 445 -12.67 -20.41 -33.87
CA LEU A 445 -12.21 -21.12 -35.05
C LEU A 445 -11.90 -20.08 -36.12
N SER A 446 -10.66 -20.05 -36.60
CA SER A 446 -10.17 -19.13 -37.64
C SER A 446 -10.40 -19.66 -39.04
#